data_AF-A0A7K0DGN4-F1
#
_entry.id   AF-A0A7K0DGN4-F1
#
_cell.length_a   1.000
_cell.length_b   1.000
_cell.length_c   1.000
_cell.angle_alpha   90.00
_cell.angle_beta   90.00
_cell.angle_gamma   90.00
#
_symmetry.space_group_name_H-M   'P 1'
#
loop_
_entity.id
_entity.type
_entity.pdbx_description
1 polymer ?
#
loop_
_entity_poly.entity_id
_entity_poly.type
_entity_poly.pdbx_seq_one_letter_code
_entity_poly.pdbx_strand_id
1 'polypeptide(L)'
;MVDILKVDPQVFRQYGDIAQGSAATVAVAGAVDQASSIAAAVPVFGLIGQEFLASFALAQNNHLTAVTQLANVMAGTAQASHGAAAAYEHAEAHSSEGFAAL
;
A
#
# COMPACT_ATOMS: atom_id res chain seq x y z
N MET A 1 19.56 -17.48 -30.64
CA MET A 1 19.62 -17.60 -29.17
C MET A 1 18.19 -17.46 -28.67
N VAL A 2 17.60 -18.53 -28.12
CA VAL A 2 16.28 -18.43 -27.48
C VAL A 2 16.55 -17.83 -26.10
N ASP A 3 16.03 -16.65 -25.85
CA ASP A 3 16.10 -16.04 -24.53
C ASP A 3 15.06 -16.74 -23.65
N ILE A 4 15.52 -17.50 -22.65
CA ILE A 4 14.63 -18.27 -21.78
C ILE A 4 14.24 -17.36 -20.62
N LEU A 5 12.97 -16.97 -20.55
CA LEU A 5 12.41 -16.24 -19.42
C LEU A 5 12.57 -17.10 -18.15
N LYS A 6 13.38 -16.60 -17.21
CA LYS A 6 13.57 -17.19 -15.88
C LYS A 6 12.95 -16.26 -14.85
N VAL A 7 12.04 -16.79 -14.03
CA VAL A 7 11.45 -16.05 -12.91
C VAL A 7 12.34 -16.28 -11.68
N ASP A 8 12.67 -15.20 -10.97
CA ASP A 8 13.31 -15.25 -9.67
C ASP A 8 12.29 -14.90 -8.57
N PRO A 9 11.78 -15.89 -7.80
CA PRO A 9 10.82 -15.66 -6.72
C PRO A 9 11.33 -14.72 -5.62
N GLN A 10 12.65 -14.58 -5.45
CA GLN A 10 13.22 -13.70 -4.45
C GLN A 10 12.92 -12.22 -4.74
N VAL A 11 12.85 -11.84 -6.02
CA VAL A 11 12.50 -10.48 -6.43
C VAL A 11 11.07 -10.12 -6.01
N PHE A 12 10.14 -11.07 -6.08
CA PHE A 12 8.76 -10.88 -5.64
C PHE A 12 8.68 -10.69 -4.12
N ARG A 13 9.45 -11.46 -3.36
CA ARG A 13 9.54 -11.29 -1.90
C ARG A 13 10.10 -9.91 -1.53
N GLN A 14 11.18 -9.48 -2.17
CA GLN A 14 11.76 -8.16 -1.96
C GLN A 14 10.78 -7.03 -2.30
N TYR A 15 10.06 -7.16 -3.42
CA TYR A 15 9.02 -6.20 -3.77
C TYR A 15 7.89 -6.20 -2.73
N GLY A 16 7.52 -7.37 -2.20
CA GLY A 16 6.56 -7.50 -1.11
C GLY A 16 7.00 -6.78 0.16
N ASP A 17 8.26 -6.95 0.57
CA ASP A 17 8.85 -6.28 1.74
C ASP A 17 8.84 -4.75 1.58
N ILE A 18 9.20 -4.25 0.39
CA ILE A 18 9.16 -2.82 0.05
C ILE A 18 7.72 -2.29 0.12
N ALA A 19 6.76 -3.03 -0.43
CA ALA A 19 5.36 -2.64 -0.41
C ALA A 19 4.81 -2.60 1.01
N GLN A 20 5.18 -3.57 1.87
CA GLN A 20 4.82 -3.57 3.28
C GLN A 20 5.43 -2.38 4.04
N GLY A 21 6.71 -2.07 3.80
CA GLY A 21 7.36 -0.90 4.39
C GLY A 21 6.70 0.41 3.96
N SER A 22 6.29 0.50 2.69
CA SER A 22 5.54 1.64 2.16
C SER A 22 4.17 1.75 2.80
N ALA A 23 3.45 0.63 2.98
CA ALA A 23 2.16 0.60 3.66
C ALA A 23 2.26 1.15 5.09
N ALA A 24 3.26 0.71 5.85
CA ALA A 24 3.52 1.20 7.20
C ALA A 24 3.84 2.70 7.22
N THR A 25 4.69 3.16 6.29
CA THR A 25 5.06 4.58 6.17
C THR A 25 3.84 5.47 5.88
N VAL A 26 2.99 5.05 4.93
CA VAL A 26 1.76 5.78 4.57
C VAL A 26 0.75 5.76 5.71
N ALA A 27 0.59 4.63 6.41
CA ALA A 27 -0.30 4.54 7.57
C ALA A 27 0.11 5.49 8.69
N VAL A 28 1.42 5.58 8.98
CA VAL A 28 1.96 6.55 9.97
C VAL A 28 1.73 7.99 9.50
N ALA A 29 1.93 8.30 8.22
CA ALA A 29 1.66 9.63 7.69
C ALA A 29 0.17 10.03 7.79
N GLY A 30 -0.75 9.05 7.75
CA GLY A 30 -2.18 9.25 7.96
C GLY A 30 -2.62 9.36 9.43
N ALA A 31 -1.75 9.06 10.38
CA ALA A 31 -2.06 9.11 11.81
C ALA A 31 -1.96 10.55 12.34
N VAL A 32 -2.95 11.37 12.03
CA VAL A 32 -3.02 12.79 12.45
C VAL A 32 -4.21 13.07 13.35
N ASP A 33 -4.06 14.01 14.28
CA ASP A 33 -5.19 14.59 15.02
C ASP A 33 -5.92 15.60 14.13
N GLN A 34 -6.93 15.11 13.43
CA GLN A 34 -7.73 15.92 12.52
C GLN A 34 -8.45 17.06 13.24
N ALA A 35 -8.92 16.85 14.47
CA ALA A 35 -9.63 17.87 15.24
C ALA A 35 -8.69 19.00 15.62
N SER A 36 -7.46 18.68 16.05
CA SER A 36 -6.42 19.69 16.32
C SER A 36 -6.05 20.46 15.05
N SER A 37 -5.90 19.78 13.90
CA SER A 37 -5.58 20.44 12.62
C SER A 37 -6.66 21.42 12.17
N ILE A 38 -7.94 21.06 12.33
CA ILE A 38 -9.07 21.95 12.01
C ILE A 38 -9.15 23.10 13.01
N ALA A 39 -9.00 22.83 14.32
CA ALA A 39 -9.03 23.84 15.36
C ALA A 39 -7.94 24.91 15.17
N ALA A 40 -6.74 24.49 14.72
CA ALA A 40 -5.65 25.41 14.40
C ALA A 40 -5.96 26.33 13.19
N ALA A 41 -6.87 25.94 12.31
CA ALA A 41 -7.28 26.77 11.16
C ALA A 41 -8.34 27.83 11.52
N VAL A 42 -9.12 27.64 12.60
CA VAL A 42 -10.20 28.56 13.02
C VAL A 42 -9.74 30.02 13.17
N PRO A 43 -8.62 30.33 13.84
CA PRO A 43 -8.21 31.73 14.04
C PRO A 43 -7.75 32.42 12.75
N VAL A 44 -7.25 31.65 11.77
CA VAL A 44 -6.71 32.18 10.50
C VAL A 44 -7.84 32.69 9.61
N PHE A 45 -8.95 31.94 9.55
CA PHE A 45 -10.06 32.22 8.65
C PHE A 45 -11.21 32.99 9.32
N GLY A 46 -11.24 33.03 10.65
CA GLY A 46 -12.19 33.84 11.43
C GLY A 46 -13.67 33.50 11.15
N LEU A 47 -14.56 34.44 11.44
CA LEU A 47 -16.01 34.24 11.30
C LEU A 47 -16.51 34.25 9.85
N ILE A 48 -15.76 34.86 8.92
CA ILE A 48 -16.15 34.96 7.50
C ILE A 48 -15.76 33.68 6.74
N GLY A 49 -14.76 32.94 7.21
CA GLY A 49 -14.27 31.73 6.54
C GLY A 49 -14.90 30.43 7.02
N GLN A 50 -16.11 30.45 7.57
CA GLN A 50 -16.76 29.24 8.10
C GLN A 50 -17.05 28.21 7.00
N GLU A 51 -17.47 28.68 5.81
CA GLU A 51 -17.69 27.82 4.64
C GLU A 51 -16.37 27.23 4.13
N PHE A 52 -15.28 28.00 4.22
CA PHE A 52 -13.94 27.49 3.94
C PHE A 52 -13.54 26.42 4.96
N LEU A 53 -13.75 26.66 6.26
CA LEU A 53 -13.43 25.71 7.32
C LEU A 53 -14.20 24.39 7.16
N ALA A 54 -15.48 24.47 6.81
CA ALA A 54 -16.30 23.29 6.52
C ALA A 54 -15.74 22.52 5.31
N SER A 55 -15.41 23.22 4.23
CA SER A 55 -14.81 22.62 3.03
C SER A 55 -13.44 22.00 3.32
N PHE A 56 -12.62 22.67 4.15
CA PHE A 56 -11.33 22.18 4.59
C PHE A 56 -11.46 20.91 5.44
N ALA A 57 -12.41 20.86 6.38
CA ALA A 57 -12.68 19.68 7.19
C ALA A 57 -13.09 18.48 6.31
N LEU A 58 -13.96 18.70 5.32
CA LEU A 58 -14.35 17.67 4.35
C LEU A 58 -13.16 17.20 3.50
N ALA A 59 -12.35 18.13 3.00
CA ALA A 59 -11.16 17.80 2.23
C ALA A 59 -10.14 17.00 3.06
N GLN A 60 -9.95 17.36 4.33
CA GLN A 60 -9.08 16.64 5.24
C GLN A 60 -9.59 15.23 5.49
N ASN A 61 -10.91 15.03 5.63
CA ASN A 61 -11.50 13.70 5.80
C ASN A 61 -11.30 12.83 4.55
N ASN A 62 -11.53 13.40 3.36
CA ASN A 62 -11.29 12.72 2.09
C ASN A 62 -9.80 12.35 1.93
N HIS A 63 -8.90 13.25 2.32
CA HIS A 63 -7.46 13.00 2.30
C HIS A 63 -7.07 11.82 3.20
N LEU A 64 -7.54 11.79 4.46
CA LEU A 64 -7.22 10.70 5.38
C LEU A 64 -7.82 9.37 4.94
N THR A 65 -9.01 9.40 4.36
CA THR A 65 -9.62 8.23 3.72
C THR A 65 -8.74 7.71 2.58
N ALA A 66 -8.28 8.59 1.69
CA ALA A 66 -7.42 8.22 0.57
C ALA A 66 -6.05 7.69 1.02
N VAL A 67 -5.44 8.28 2.06
CA VAL A 67 -4.17 7.81 2.66
C VAL A 67 -4.33 6.41 3.24
N THR A 68 -5.45 6.15 3.93
CA THR A 68 -5.76 4.81 4.47
C THR A 68 -5.96 3.78 3.35
N GLN A 69 -6.69 4.15 2.30
CA GLN A 69 -6.86 3.29 1.12
C GLN A 69 -5.53 2.97 0.45
N LEU A 70 -4.65 3.96 0.31
CA LEU A 70 -3.31 3.76 -0.25
C LEU A 70 -2.47 2.79 0.59
N ALA A 71 -2.48 2.94 1.92
CA ALA A 71 -1.79 2.00 2.81
C ALA A 71 -2.31 0.56 2.63
N ASN A 72 -3.64 0.39 2.51
CA ASN A 72 -4.26 -0.92 2.27
C ASN A 72 -3.87 -1.52 0.91
N VAL A 73 -3.80 -0.71 -0.15
CA VAL A 73 -3.35 -1.18 -1.47
C VAL A 73 -1.90 -1.66 -1.42
N MET A 74 -1.02 -0.93 -0.73
CA MET A 74 0.38 -1.34 -0.55
C MET A 74 0.51 -2.62 0.28
N ALA A 75 -0.29 -2.78 1.34
CA ALA A 75 -0.34 -4.01 2.11
C ALA A 75 -0.86 -5.20 1.27
N GLY A 76 -1.92 -4.98 0.48
CA GLY A 76 -2.43 -5.97 -0.46
C GLY A 76 -1.41 -6.37 -1.53
N THR A 77 -0.63 -5.40 -2.02
CA THR A 77 0.48 -5.64 -2.96
C THR A 77 1.57 -6.50 -2.33
N ALA A 78 1.90 -6.27 -1.06
CA ALA A 78 2.83 -7.11 -0.32
C ALA A 78 2.35 -8.57 -0.25
N GLN A 79 1.11 -8.78 0.19
CA GLN A 79 0.51 -10.11 0.28
C GLN A 79 0.47 -10.83 -1.08
N ALA A 80 0.05 -10.14 -2.14
CA ALA A 80 0.01 -10.70 -3.48
C ALA A 80 1.41 -11.10 -3.99
N SER A 81 2.44 -10.29 -3.69
CA SER A 81 3.81 -10.55 -4.12
C SER A 81 4.42 -11.78 -3.43
N HIS A 82 4.24 -11.91 -2.11
CA HIS A 82 4.66 -13.11 -1.39
C HIS A 82 3.88 -14.35 -1.83
N GLY A 83 2.57 -14.21 -2.05
CA GLY A 83 1.72 -15.29 -2.57
C GLY A 83 2.17 -15.77 -3.95
N ALA A 84 2.52 -14.83 -4.85
CA ALA A 84 3.03 -15.16 -6.18
C ALA A 84 4.36 -15.92 -6.13
N ALA A 85 5.29 -15.52 -5.25
CA ALA A 85 6.56 -16.23 -5.05
C ALA A 85 6.34 -17.68 -4.61
N ALA A 86 5.49 -17.90 -3.61
CA ALA A 86 5.18 -19.23 -3.10
C ALA A 86 4.45 -20.09 -4.14
N ALA A 87 3.51 -19.51 -4.89
CA ALA A 87 2.80 -20.21 -5.95
C ALA A 87 3.74 -20.66 -7.08
N TYR A 88 4.71 -19.80 -7.46
CA TYR A 88 5.71 -20.15 -8.46
C TYR A 88 6.60 -21.31 -8.00
N GLU A 89 7.16 -21.23 -6.80
CA GLU A 89 8.03 -22.29 -6.25
C GLU A 89 7.29 -23.63 -6.13
N HIS A 90 6.02 -23.60 -5.70
CA HIS A 90 5.18 -24.79 -5.65
C HIS A 90 4.94 -25.39 -7.05
N ALA A 91 4.60 -24.57 -8.04
CA ALA A 91 4.38 -25.03 -9.41
C ALA A 91 5.65 -25.63 -10.04
N GLU A 92 6.82 -25.04 -9.76
CA GLU A 92 8.12 -25.55 -10.23
C GLU A 92 8.45 -26.90 -9.59
N ALA A 93 8.23 -27.05 -8.27
CA ALA A 93 8.45 -28.32 -7.58
C ALA A 93 7.57 -29.45 -8.14
N HIS A 94 6.27 -29.20 -8.32
CA HIS A 94 5.35 -30.17 -8.93
C HIS A 94 5.77 -30.56 -10.35
N SER A 95 6.22 -29.59 -11.14
CA SER A 95 6.69 -29.84 -12.50
C SER A 95 7.96 -30.69 -12.49
N SER A 96 8.92 -30.39 -11.61
CA SER A 96 10.15 -31.16 -11.45
C SER A 96 9.90 -32.60 -11.02
N GLU A 97 8.98 -32.83 -10.08
CA GLU A 97 8.59 -34.18 -9.65
C GLU A 97 7.96 -34.98 -10.79
N GLY A 98 7.08 -34.34 -11.57
CA GLY A 98 6.47 -34.96 -12.74
C GLY A 98 7.48 -35.33 -13.83
N PHE A 99 8.48 -34.48 -14.07
CA PHE A 99 9.57 -34.80 -15.00
C PHE A 99 10.49 -35.92 -14.49
N ALA A 100 10.77 -35.97 -13.19
CA ALA A 100 11.62 -37.01 -12.60
C ALA A 100 10.95 -38.41 -12.60
N ALA A 101 9.63 -38.47 -12.76
CA ALA A 101 8.86 -39.71 -12.83
C ALA A 101 8.75 -40.31 -14.25
N LEU A 102 9.29 -39.64 -15.28
CA LEU A 102 9.37 -40.08 -16.68
C LEU A 102 10.68 -40.81 -16.97
#